data_AF-A0A5E4KWR7-F1
#
_entry.id   AF-A0A5E4KWR7-F1
#
_cell.length_a   1.000
_cell.length_b   1.000
_cell.length_c   1.000
_cell.angle_alpha   90.00
_cell.angle_beta   90.00
_cell.angle_gamma   90.00
#
_symmetry.space_group_name_H-M   'P 1'
#
loop_
_entity.id
_entity.type
_entity.pdbx_description
1 polymer ?
#
loop_
_entity_poly.entity_id
_entity_poly.type
_entity_poly.pdbx_seq_one_letter_code
_entity_poly.pdbx_strand_id
1 'polypeptide(L)'
;MKHSRRTGDIMLRCYECALKDETEEAVAICIMCGKGICMEHAHRIDLPIWEGGYPTPVKVMKKGLPRFVCSDCGNILVPGACE
;
A
#
# COMPACT_ATOMS: atom_id res chain seq x y z
N MET A 1 14.49 22.74 -11.02
CA MET A 1 14.02 22.59 -9.62
C MET A 1 15.12 21.91 -8.81
N LYS A 2 15.66 22.58 -7.79
CA LYS A 2 16.79 22.09 -7.01
C LYS A 2 16.28 21.19 -5.88
N HIS A 3 16.23 19.88 -6.09
CA HIS A 3 16.10 18.94 -4.97
C HIS A 3 17.41 18.98 -4.18
N SER A 4 17.46 19.90 -3.21
CA SER A 4 18.54 20.06 -2.24
C SER A 4 18.62 18.79 -1.39
N ARG A 5 19.49 17.86 -1.78
CA ARG A 5 19.86 16.69 -0.97
C ARG A 5 20.73 17.19 0.18
N ARG A 6 20.10 17.63 1.27
CA ARG A 6 20.76 17.78 2.56
C ARG A 6 20.99 16.39 3.13
N THR A 7 22.25 16.03 3.29
CA THR A 7 22.72 14.92 4.15
C THR A 7 22.08 15.07 5.53
N GLY A 8 21.13 14.19 5.86
CA GLY A 8 20.42 14.23 7.14
C GLY A 8 19.34 13.16 7.29
N ASP A 9 18.37 13.09 6.37
CA ASP A 9 17.24 12.16 6.51
C ASP A 9 16.83 11.59 5.15
N ILE A 10 17.16 10.31 4.90
CA ILE A 10 16.60 9.54 3.77
C ILE A 10 15.21 9.05 4.21
N MET A 11 14.32 9.99 4.50
CA MET A 11 12.93 9.66 4.81
C MET A 11 12.19 9.38 3.51
N LEU A 12 11.53 8.23 3.44
CA LEU A 12 10.63 7.93 2.34
C LEU A 12 9.49 8.96 2.35
N ARG A 13 9.27 9.65 1.25
CA ARG A 13 8.21 10.67 1.12
C ARG A 13 6.92 10.05 0.59
N CYS A 14 5.79 10.64 0.97
CA CYS A 14 4.50 10.31 0.36
C CYS A 14 4.49 10.75 -1.10
N TYR A 15 4.16 9.80 -1.99
CA TYR A 15 4.11 10.03 -3.42
C TYR A 15 3.07 11.09 -3.82
N GLU A 16 1.86 11.02 -3.24
CA GLU A 16 0.76 11.94 -3.57
C GLU A 16 1.04 13.37 -3.09
N CYS A 17 1.63 13.53 -1.90
CA CYS A 17 2.08 14.82 -1.40
C CYS A 17 3.22 15.40 -2.26
N ALA A 18 4.18 14.55 -2.66
CA ALA A 18 5.29 14.99 -3.50
C ALA A 18 4.84 15.53 -4.87
N LEU A 19 3.74 15.01 -5.44
CA LEU A 19 3.14 15.56 -6.66
C LEU A 19 2.57 16.98 -6.49
N LYS A 20 2.30 17.39 -5.25
CA LYS A 20 1.82 18.73 -4.86
C LYS A 20 2.94 19.62 -4.32
N ASP A 21 4.20 19.23 -4.52
CA ASP A 21 5.39 19.88 -3.94
C ASP A 21 5.41 19.91 -2.40
N GLU A 22 4.64 19.03 -1.75
CA GLU A 22 4.65 18.84 -0.29
C GLU A 22 5.67 17.78 0.12
N THR A 23 6.12 17.83 1.38
CA THR A 23 7.19 16.96 1.89
C THR A 23 6.73 15.99 2.96
N GLU A 24 5.48 15.56 2.96
CA GLU A 24 4.99 14.61 3.98
C GLU A 24 5.72 13.27 3.96
N GLU A 25 5.92 12.71 5.15
CA GLU A 25 6.61 11.44 5.34
C GLU A 25 5.68 10.25 5.08
N ALA A 26 6.19 9.25 4.38
CA ALA A 26 5.48 8.00 4.18
C ALA A 26 5.57 7.14 5.44
N VAL A 27 4.42 6.61 5.86
CA VAL A 27 4.32 5.65 6.97
C VAL A 27 4.22 4.21 6.48
N ALA A 28 3.89 4.02 5.20
CA ALA A 28 3.77 2.72 4.56
C ALA A 28 4.13 2.80 3.07
N ILE A 29 4.31 1.62 2.47
CA ILE A 29 4.42 1.42 1.03
C ILE A 29 3.15 0.71 0.57
N CYS A 30 2.50 1.21 -0.47
CA CYS A 30 1.36 0.52 -1.08
C CYS A 30 1.82 -0.84 -1.62
N ILE A 31 1.22 -1.92 -1.11
CA ILE A 31 1.63 -3.29 -1.47
C ILE A 31 1.41 -3.62 -2.97
N MET A 32 0.54 -2.88 -3.65
CA MET A 32 0.20 -3.15 -5.05
C MET A 32 1.11 -2.44 -6.05
N CYS A 33 1.42 -1.17 -5.82
CA CYS A 33 2.13 -0.33 -6.79
C CYS A 33 3.44 0.26 -6.27
N GLY A 34 3.76 0.11 -4.99
CA GLY A 34 5.05 0.55 -4.42
C GLY A 34 5.14 2.03 -4.06
N LYS A 35 4.08 2.83 -4.18
CA LYS A 35 4.06 4.23 -3.73
C LYS A 35 4.28 4.31 -2.21
N GLY A 36 5.15 5.23 -1.76
CA GLY A 36 5.17 5.67 -0.36
C GLY A 36 3.90 6.47 -0.06
N ILE A 37 3.25 6.21 1.07
CA ILE A 37 1.96 6.83 1.46
C ILE A 37 2.02 7.30 2.92
N CYS A 38 1.63 8.55 3.17
CA CYS A 38 1.49 9.11 4.53
C CYS A 38 0.18 8.62 5.19
N MET A 39 -0.05 8.99 6.45
CA MET A 39 -1.26 8.58 7.20
C MET A 39 -2.58 8.96 6.48
N GLU A 40 -2.61 10.09 5.76
CA GLU A 40 -3.79 10.55 5.04
C GLU A 40 -4.03 9.74 3.76
N HIS A 41 -2.97 9.42 3.01
CA HIS A 41 -3.07 8.71 1.74
C HIS A 41 -2.98 7.18 1.88
N ALA A 42 -2.88 6.68 3.12
CA ALA A 42 -2.81 5.26 3.42
C ALA A 42 -4.19 4.69 3.78
N HIS A 43 -4.70 3.81 2.90
CA HIS A 43 -5.93 3.08 3.14
C HIS A 43 -5.62 1.69 3.65
N ARG A 44 -6.18 1.35 4.82
CA ARG A 44 -6.11 0.00 5.36
C ARG A 44 -7.25 -0.84 4.79
N ILE A 45 -6.91 -1.92 4.11
CA ILE A 45 -7.85 -2.92 3.62
C ILE A 45 -7.48 -4.29 4.16
N ASP A 46 -8.47 -5.17 4.32
CA ASP A 46 -8.22 -6.57 4.64
C ASP A 46 -8.21 -7.38 3.34
N LEU A 47 -7.03 -7.78 2.86
CA LEU A 47 -6.90 -8.60 1.66
C LEU A 47 -7.18 -10.08 1.98
N PRO A 48 -7.95 -10.79 1.14
CA PRO A 48 -8.18 -12.22 1.32
C PRO A 48 -6.86 -12.99 1.28
N ILE A 49 -6.77 -14.03 2.10
CA ILE A 49 -5.62 -14.93 2.11
C ILE A 49 -6.09 -16.32 1.73
N TRP A 50 -5.34 -16.93 0.83
CA TRP A 50 -5.47 -18.32 0.47
C TRP A 50 -4.47 -19.12 1.30
N GLU A 51 -4.97 -20.08 2.06
CA GLU A 51 -4.18 -21.03 2.83
C GLU A 51 -4.26 -22.40 2.17
N GLY A 52 -3.14 -23.12 2.15
CA GLY A 52 -3.02 -24.43 1.51
C GLY A 52 -2.09 -24.43 0.31
N GLY A 53 -2.04 -25.56 -0.40
CA GLY A 53 -1.05 -25.85 -1.44
C GLY A 53 -0.80 -27.35 -1.49
N TYR A 54 -0.27 -27.87 -2.60
CA TYR A 54 -0.19 -29.33 -2.79
C TYR A 54 0.56 -30.05 -1.66
N PRO A 55 0.01 -31.13 -1.07
CA PRO A 55 -1.25 -31.83 -1.42
C PRO A 55 -2.52 -31.31 -0.70
N THR A 56 -2.42 -30.28 0.12
CA THR A 56 -3.53 -29.68 0.89
C THR A 56 -4.43 -28.77 0.02
N PRO A 57 -5.77 -28.90 0.08
CA PRO A 57 -6.67 -28.03 -0.68
C PRO A 57 -6.51 -26.56 -0.30
N VAL A 58 -6.49 -25.68 -1.31
CA VAL A 58 -6.46 -24.23 -1.11
C VAL A 58 -7.83 -23.75 -0.62
N LYS A 59 -7.87 -22.98 0.47
CA LYS A 59 -9.08 -22.38 1.04
C LYS A 59 -8.86 -20.89 1.30
N VAL A 60 -9.88 -20.09 1.03
CA VAL A 60 -9.88 -18.68 1.45
C VAL A 60 -10.13 -18.63 2.96
N MET A 61 -9.25 -17.94 3.69
CA MET A 61 -9.40 -17.73 5.12
C MET A 61 -10.60 -16.83 5.42
N LYS A 62 -11.28 -17.06 6.54
CA LYS A 62 -12.45 -16.27 6.97
C LYS A 62 -12.12 -14.79 7.24
N LYS A 63 -10.86 -14.48 7.55
CA LYS A 63 -10.41 -13.13 7.88
C LYS A 63 -9.24 -12.80 6.97
N GLY A 64 -9.34 -11.67 6.26
CA GLY A 64 -8.21 -11.12 5.50
C GLY A 64 -7.10 -10.62 6.42
N LEU A 65 -5.91 -10.42 5.87
CA LEU A 65 -4.85 -9.70 6.59
C LEU A 65 -4.85 -8.22 6.21
N PRO A 66 -4.64 -7.34 7.20
CA PRO A 66 -4.60 -5.91 6.97
C PRO A 66 -3.38 -5.54 6.14
N ARG A 67 -3.61 -4.76 5.09
CA ARG A 67 -2.58 -4.19 4.21
C ARG A 67 -2.86 -2.72 3.97
N PHE A 68 -1.80 -1.95 3.76
CA PHE A 68 -1.91 -0.56 3.34
C PHE A 68 -1.82 -0.46 1.81
N VAL A 69 -2.73 0.31 1.23
CA VAL A 69 -2.79 0.62 -0.20
C VAL A 69 -3.00 2.11 -0.41
N CYS A 70 -2.61 2.64 -1.58
CA CYS A 70 -3.03 3.98 -1.99
C CYS A 70 -4.48 3.97 -2.47
N SER A 71 -5.09 5.15 -2.61
CA SER A 71 -6.48 5.31 -3.06
C SER A 71 -6.75 4.59 -4.38
N ASP A 72 -5.86 4.75 -5.37
CA ASP A 72 -6.01 4.15 -6.70
C ASP A 72 -6.12 2.62 -6.63
N CYS A 73 -5.22 1.97 -5.88
CA CYS A 73 -5.22 0.52 -5.75
C CYS A 73 -6.35 0.01 -4.85
N GLY A 74 -6.70 0.74 -3.79
CA GLY A 74 -7.81 0.37 -2.90
C GLY A 74 -9.15 0.33 -3.63
N ASN A 75 -9.39 1.24 -4.56
CA ASN A 75 -10.62 1.30 -5.35
C ASN A 75 -10.80 0.11 -6.30
N ILE A 76 -9.71 -0.55 -6.70
CA ILE A 76 -9.73 -1.69 -7.63
C ILE A 76 -9.87 -3.02 -6.87
N LEU A 77 -9.34 -3.10 -5.65
CA LEU A 77 -9.22 -4.33 -4.87
C LEU A 77 -10.51 -4.77 -4.15
N VAL A 78 -11.66 -4.54 -4.76
CA VAL A 78 -12.95 -4.97 -4.20
C VAL A 78 -12.95 -6.50 -4.02
N PRO A 79 -13.41 -7.03 -2.86
CA PRO A 79 -13.58 -8.48 -2.68
C PRO A 79 -14.45 -9.03 -3.81
N GLY A 80 -13.95 -10.02 -4.57
CA GLY A 80 -14.66 -10.63 -5.70
C GLY A 80 -13.96 -10.55 -7.06
N ALA A 81 -12.76 -9.97 -7.19
CA ALA A 81 -12.05 -9.86 -8.48
C ALA A 81 -11.60 -11.19 -9.13
N CYS A 82 -11.94 -12.34 -8.55
CA CYS A 82 -11.75 -13.67 -9.13
C CYS A 82 -13.07 -14.48 -9.23
N GLU A 83 -14.22 -13.84 -9.03
CA GLU A 83 -15.55 -14.43 -9.29
C GLU A 83 -16.02 -14.14 -10.71
#